data_AF-A0A2M7Q4K2-F1
#
_entry.id   AF-A0A2M7Q4K2-F1
#
_cell.length_a   1.000
_cell.length_b   1.000
_cell.length_c   1.000
_cell.angle_alpha   90.00
_cell.angle_beta   90.00
_cell.angle_gamma   90.00
#
_symmetry.space_group_name_H-M   'P 1'
#
loop_
_entity.id
_entity.type
_entity.pdbx_description
1 polymer ?
#
loop_
_entity_poly.entity_id
_entity_poly.type
_entity_poly.pdbx_seq_one_letter_code
_entity_poly.pdbx_strand_id
1 'polypeptide(L)' 'MKQQFTAVYKKSGKWYLGWVEELSGVNTQGRTLAETRENLKEALSLVLDVNRLVSREDAGARARREPLIVAIHA' A
#
# COMPACT_ATOMS: atom_id res chain seq x y z
N MET A 1 9.02 7.94 -9.27
CA MET A 1 9.15 6.50 -9.58
C MET A 1 7.76 5.89 -9.65
N LYS A 2 7.51 4.94 -10.55
CA LYS A 2 6.24 4.20 -10.60
C LYS A 2 6.49 2.78 -10.07
N GLN A 3 5.68 2.35 -9.11
CA GLN A 3 5.64 1.00 -8.56
C GLN A 3 4.23 0.46 -8.76
N GLN A 4 4.14 -0.84 -9.05
CA GLN A 4 2.88 -1.53 -9.24
C GLN A 4 2.64 -2.45 -8.05
N PHE A 5 1.41 -2.44 -7.56
CA PHE A 5 0.91 -3.28 -6.48
C PHE A 5 -0.40 -3.92 -6.92
N THR A 6 -0.77 -5.02 -6.27
CA THR A 6 -2.01 -5.74 -6.56
C THR A 6 -3.09 -5.30 -5.59
N ALA A 7 -4.06 -4.55 -6.10
CA ALA A 7 -5.22 -4.13 -5.33
C ALA A 7 -6.32 -5.18 -5.43
N VAL A 8 -6.77 -5.69 -4.29
CA VAL A 8 -7.89 -6.62 -4.19
C VAL A 8 -9.13 -5.84 -3.75
N TYR A 9 -10.25 -6.10 -4.42
CA TYR A 9 -11.55 -5.50 -4.09
C TYR A 9 -12.60 -6.58 -3.89
N LYS A 10 -13.35 -6.49 -2.80
CA LYS A 10 -14.43 -7.42 -2.48
C LYS A 10 -15.71 -6.67 -2.15
N LYS A 11 -16.81 -7.00 -2.83
CA LYS A 11 -18.13 -6.51 -2.45
C LYS A 11 -18.62 -7.26 -1.21
N SER A 12 -19.06 -6.51 -0.19
CA SER A 12 -19.60 -7.03 1.07
C SER A 12 -20.85 -6.24 1.45
N GLY A 13 -22.03 -6.81 1.14
CA GLY A 13 -23.32 -6.14 1.35
C GLY A 13 -23.41 -4.80 0.62
N LYS A 14 -23.59 -3.71 1.39
CA LYS A 14 -23.68 -2.32 0.89
C LYS A 14 -22.32 -1.61 0.75
N TRP A 15 -21.23 -2.36 0.87
CA TRP A 15 -19.87 -1.83 0.88
C TRP A 15 -18.98 -2.58 -0.10
N TYR A 16 -17.91 -1.92 -0.52
CA TYR A 16 -16.73 -2.52 -1.10
C TYR A 16 -15.59 -2.41 -0.09
N LEU A 17 -14.83 -3.48 0.06
CA LEU A 17 -13.59 -3.55 0.81
C LEU A 17 -12.43 -3.54 -0.19
N GLY A 18 -11.36 -2.81 0.10
CA GLY A 18 -10.16 -2.75 -0.72
C GLY A 18 -8.92 -2.97 0.12
N TRP A 19 -7.94 -3.73 -0.38
CA TRP A 19 -6.63 -3.89 0.26
C TRP A 19 -5.53 -4.15 -0.76
N VAL A 20 -4.27 -4.00 -0.34
CA VAL A 20 -3.08 -4.29 -1.15
C VAL A 20 -2.52 -5.66 -0.77
N GLU A 21 -2.35 -6.54 -1.75
CA GLU A 21 -1.90 -7.92 -1.53
C GLU A 21 -0.48 -7.99 -0.95
N GLU A 22 0.42 -7.15 -1.46
CA GLU A 22 1.83 -7.15 -1.07
C GLU A 22 2.11 -6.33 0.20
N LEU A 23 1.13 -5.56 0.71
CA LEU A 23 1.35 -4.65 1.83
C LEU A 23 0.20 -4.71 2.85
N SER A 24 0.45 -5.42 3.94
CA SER A 24 -0.46 -5.48 5.08
C SER A 24 -0.72 -4.08 5.66
N GLY A 25 -1.94 -3.87 6.16
CA GLY A 25 -2.33 -2.63 6.83
C GLY A 25 -2.85 -1.54 5.89
N VAL A 26 -2.70 -1.69 4.58
CA VAL A 26 -3.34 -0.80 3.59
C VAL A 26 -4.71 -1.35 3.23
N ASN A 27 -5.73 -0.88 3.95
CA ASN A 27 -7.12 -1.30 3.75
C ASN A 27 -8.04 -0.08 3.70
N THR A 28 -9.05 -0.13 2.86
CA THR A 28 -10.10 0.90 2.76
C THR A 28 -11.46 0.27 2.52
N GLN A 29 -12.51 1.08 2.63
CA GLN A 29 -13.84 0.71 2.22
C GLN A 29 -14.54 1.90 1.56
N GLY A 30 -15.57 1.61 0.77
CA GLY A 30 -16.41 2.62 0.12
C GLY A 30 -17.78 2.06 -0.24
N ARG A 31 -18.75 2.94 -0.49
CA ARG A 31 -20.08 2.58 -1.00
C ARG A 31 -20.02 2.11 -2.44
N THR A 32 -19.04 2.59 -3.20
CA THR A 32 -18.81 2.21 -4.59
C THR A 32 -17.41 1.67 -4.82
N LEU A 33 -17.24 0.90 -5.90
CA LEU A 33 -15.93 0.41 -6.31
C LEU A 33 -14.99 1.56 -6.70
N ALA A 34 -15.52 2.61 -7.33
CA ALA A 34 -14.73 3.80 -7.71
C ALA A 34 -14.20 4.54 -6.48
N GLU A 35 -15.06 4.80 -5.50
CA GLU A 35 -14.66 5.40 -4.22
C GLU A 35 -13.61 4.54 -3.50
N THR A 36 -13.83 3.23 -3.42
CA THR A 36 -12.87 2.32 -2.75
C THR A 36 -11.51 2.32 -3.46
N ARG A 37 -11.48 2.43 -4.79
CA ARG A 37 -10.23 2.54 -5.57
C ARG A 37 -9.48 3.83 -5.25
N GLU A 38 -10.16 4.97 -5.25
CA GLU A 38 -9.51 6.25 -4.93
C GLU A 38 -9.01 6.27 -3.48
N ASN A 39 -9.86 5.85 -2.53
CA ASN A 39 -9.46 5.72 -1.13
C ASN A 39 -8.22 4.83 -0.98
N LEU A 40 -8.18 3.67 -1.68
CA LEU A 40 -7.06 2.74 -1.56
C LEU A 40 -5.75 3.32 -2.13
N LYS A 41 -5.81 4.09 -3.23
CA LYS A 41 -4.64 4.79 -3.78
C LYS A 41 -4.08 5.81 -2.80
N GLU A 42 -4.95 6.63 -2.20
CA GLU A 42 -4.56 7.63 -1.21
C GLU A 42 -3.95 6.97 0.03
N ALA A 43 -4.61 5.93 0.56
CA ALA A 43 -4.11 5.18 1.71
C ALA A 43 -2.75 4.52 1.43
N LEU A 44 -2.57 3.91 0.26
CA LEU A 44 -1.28 3.32 -0.13
C LEU A 44 -0.18 4.37 -0.21
N SER A 45 -0.44 5.52 -0.83
CA SER A 45 0.54 6.61 -0.93
C SER A 45 0.96 7.08 0.46
N LEU A 46 -0.02 7.34 1.34
CA LEU A 46 0.24 7.82 2.69
C LEU A 46 1.07 6.82 3.49
N VAL A 47 0.71 5.53 3.47
CA VAL A 47 1.45 4.50 4.20
C VAL A 47 2.88 4.37 3.69
N LEU A 48 3.10 4.40 2.36
CA LEU A 48 4.45 4.34 1.80
C LEU A 48 5.31 5.55 2.22
N ASP A 49 4.73 6.74 2.25
CA ASP A 49 5.45 7.95 2.63
C ASP A 49 5.78 7.96 4.12
N VAL A 50 4.83 7.57 4.99
CA VAL A 50 5.05 7.43 6.44
C VAL A 50 6.10 6.35 6.72
N ASN A 51 6.00 5.17 6.09
CA ASN A 51 6.97 4.09 6.30
C ASN A 51 8.39 4.53 5.89
N ARG A 52 8.52 5.29 4.80
CA ARG A 52 9.82 5.84 4.39
C ARG A 52 10.34 6.88 5.37
N LEU A 53 9.49 7.73 5.93
CA LEU A 53 9.87 8.72 6.94
C LEU A 53 10.37 8.03 8.22
N VAL A 54 9.54 7.15 8.80
CA VAL A 54 9.87 6.42 10.03
C VAL A 54 11.13 5.57 9.83
N SER A 55 11.24 4.83 8.73
CA SER A 55 12.45 4.06 8.42
C SER A 55 13.71 4.93 8.27
N ARG A 56 13.58 6.18 7.80
CA ARG A 56 14.71 7.12 7.72
C ARG A 56 15.14 7.61 9.10
N GLU A 57 14.19 7.90 9.96
CA GLU A 57 14.45 8.34 11.33
C GLU A 57 15.09 7.21 12.16
N ASP A 58 14.50 6.00 12.10
CA ASP A 58 14.97 4.83 12.85
C ASP A 58 16.36 4.35 12.41
N ALA A 59 16.63 4.30 11.10
CA ALA A 59 17.89 3.77 10.59
C ALA A 59 19.08 4.71 10.82
N GLY A 60 18.82 6.01 10.99
CA GLY A 60 19.85 7.04 11.17
C GLY A 60 20.72 7.31 9.93
N ALA A 61 21.60 8.30 10.05
CA ALA A 61 22.37 8.83 8.91
C ALA A 61 23.41 7.88 8.29
N ARG A 62 23.81 6.81 9.02
CA ARG A 62 24.84 5.86 8.58
C ARG A 62 24.26 4.63 7.87
N ALA A 63 22.95 4.52 7.74
CA ALA A 63 22.31 3.39 7.07
C ALA A 63 22.60 3.38 5.56
N ARG A 64 23.04 2.22 5.05
CA ARG A 64 23.21 1.97 3.61
C ARG A 64 21.85 1.62 3.00
N ARG A 65 21.53 2.20 1.84
CA ARG A 65 20.32 1.89 1.07
C ARG A 65 20.72 1.42 -0.32
N GLU A 66 20.18 0.29 -0.75
CA GLU A 66 20.37 -0.25 -2.10
C GLU A 66 19.07 -0.91 -2.58
N PRO A 67 18.84 -1.00 -3.90
CA PRO A 67 17.72 -1.75 -4.44
C PRO A 67 17.81 -3.24 -4.08
N LEU A 68 16.69 -3.84 -3.69
CA LEU A 68 16.55 -5.29 -3.50
C LEU A 68 15.48 -5.81 -4.47
N ILE A 69 15.85 -6.77 -5.32
CA ILE A 69 14.96 -7.38 -6.32
C ILE A 69 14.79 -8.85 -5.95
N VAL A 70 13.54 -9.31 -5.89
CA VAL A 70 13.18 -10.68 -5.50
C VAL A 70 12.20 -11.26 -6.52
N ALA A 71 12.35 -12.55 -6.84
CA ALA A 71 11.34 -13.30 -7.58
C ALA A 71 10.32 -13.86 -6.59
N ILE A 72 9.04 -13.53 -6.80
CA ILE A 72 7.95 -14.03 -5.96
C ILE A 72 7.19 -15.10 -6.76
N HIS A 73 6.85 -16.21 -6.12
CA HIS A 73 5.98 -17.23 -6.69
C HIS A 73 4.55 -16.98 -6.18
N ALA A 74 3.60 -16.90 -7.11
CA ALA A 74 2.17 -16.77 -6.83
C ALA A 74 1.54 -18.13 -6.53
#